data_AF-A0A3Q4AFY2-F1
#
_entry.id   AF-A0A3Q4AFY2-F1
#
_cell.length_a   1.000
_cell.length_b   1.000
_cell.length_c   1.000
_cell.angle_alpha   90.00
_cell.angle_beta   90.00
_cell.angle_gamma   90.00
#
_symmetry.space_group_name_H-M   'P 1'
#
loop_
_entity.id
_entity.type
_entity.pdbx_description
1 polymer ?
#
loop_
_entity_poly.entity_id
_entity_poly.type
_entity_poly.pdbx_seq_one_letter_code
_entity_poly.pdbx_strand_id
1 'polypeptide(L)'
;MHLAVVACGERLEETVTMIKSAVLFSVKRLYLHIFAEDQLHASFMEALESWPGFIHSKFKYTVYTISFPSENAAEWKKLFKPCASQRLFLPLILKDVDSIVYVDSDILFLQPHEEPRIAWYSRFARHPFYGKTGINSGVMLMNMTRMRHMFFKNDMTSVGLRWEELLMPLLQKYKLNITWGDQDLLNIIFHHNPECLLEFPCQWNYRPDHCIYGSNCMSAEEEGIYILHGNRGVYHDHKQPAFKAVYEAIRKYSFGADPVTTLLDPLEEELLTTTHTYCGKTHSLFTKRLARSLADVSRMAAHGR
;
A
#
# COMPACT_ATOMS: atom_id res chain seq x y z
N MET A 1 13.86 7.67 2.01
CA MET A 1 12.56 7.50 1.31
C MET A 1 11.46 7.70 2.32
N HIS A 2 10.43 8.48 2.00
CA HIS A 2 9.28 8.66 2.88
C HIS A 2 8.21 7.62 2.55
N LEU A 3 7.71 6.94 3.57
CA LEU A 3 6.65 5.93 3.48
C LEU A 3 5.53 6.34 4.44
N ALA A 4 4.29 6.40 3.97
CA ALA A 4 3.13 6.79 4.76
C ALA A 4 2.09 5.68 4.79
N VAL A 5 1.44 5.51 5.95
CA VAL A 5 0.37 4.53 6.18
C VAL A 5 -0.67 5.11 7.14
N VAL A 6 -1.90 4.63 7.04
CA VAL A 6 -3.00 4.96 7.96
C VAL A 6 -3.50 3.67 8.62
N ALA A 7 -3.66 3.68 9.95
CA ALA A 7 -4.08 2.52 10.74
C ALA A 7 -5.15 2.88 11.78
N CYS A 8 -6.27 2.15 11.78
CA CYS A 8 -7.40 2.35 12.72
C CYS A 8 -7.99 1.01 13.17
N GLY A 9 -8.52 0.97 14.40
CA GLY A 9 -8.95 -0.27 15.06
C GLY A 9 -7.84 -1.34 15.10
N GLU A 10 -8.23 -2.60 14.89
CA GLU A 10 -7.39 -3.82 14.97
C GLU A 10 -6.17 -3.89 14.01
N ARG A 11 -5.85 -2.84 13.24
CA ARG A 11 -4.84 -2.88 12.16
C ARG A 11 -3.39 -2.71 12.64
N LEU A 12 -3.12 -2.76 13.95
CA LEU A 12 -1.78 -2.59 14.54
C LEU A 12 -0.78 -3.63 14.00
N GLU A 13 -1.01 -4.92 14.25
CA GLU A 13 -0.07 -6.01 13.91
C GLU A 13 0.20 -6.08 12.39
N GLU A 14 -0.84 -5.87 11.60
CA GLU A 14 -0.76 -5.86 10.15
C GLU A 14 0.11 -4.70 9.63
N THR A 15 -0.10 -3.49 10.16
CA THR A 15 0.72 -2.30 9.85
C THR A 15 2.17 -2.49 10.30
N VAL A 16 2.41 -3.09 11.48
CA VAL A 16 3.76 -3.42 11.96
C VAL A 16 4.42 -4.45 11.03
N THR A 17 3.67 -5.44 10.53
CA THR A 17 4.16 -6.45 9.57
C THR A 17 4.48 -5.84 8.20
N MET A 18 3.66 -4.89 7.72
CA MET A 18 3.95 -4.08 6.55
C MET A 18 5.27 -3.32 6.71
N ILE A 19 5.43 -2.56 7.81
CA ILE A 19 6.66 -1.79 8.09
C ILE A 19 7.87 -2.73 8.19
N LYS A 20 7.70 -3.90 8.82
CA LYS A 20 8.73 -4.93 8.96
C LYS A 20 9.22 -5.42 7.60
N SER A 21 8.32 -5.67 6.65
CA SER A 21 8.68 -6.01 5.26
C SER A 21 9.45 -4.87 4.57
N ALA A 22 8.99 -3.62 4.71
CA ALA A 22 9.65 -2.45 4.12
C ALA A 22 11.08 -2.25 4.68
N VAL A 23 11.27 -2.40 6.00
CA VAL A 23 12.56 -2.23 6.68
C VAL A 23 13.51 -3.41 6.42
N LEU A 24 12.99 -4.62 6.19
CA LEU A 24 13.78 -5.79 5.83
C LEU A 24 14.43 -5.61 4.44
N PHE A 25 13.64 -5.28 3.42
CA PHE A 25 14.09 -5.22 2.02
C PHE A 25 14.55 -3.83 1.54
N SER A 26 14.32 -2.75 2.29
CA SER A 26 14.82 -1.42 1.88
C SER A 26 16.33 -1.29 2.05
N VAL A 27 16.99 -0.96 0.93
CA VAL A 27 18.40 -0.55 0.85
C VAL A 27 18.61 0.90 1.33
N LYS A 28 17.58 1.75 1.25
CA LYS A 28 17.65 3.18 1.63
C LYS A 28 17.03 3.41 3.00
N ARG A 29 17.50 4.42 3.75
CA ARG A 29 16.88 4.81 5.03
C ARG A 29 15.42 5.23 4.82
N LEU A 30 14.51 4.65 5.61
CA LEU A 30 13.10 4.98 5.61
C LEU A 30 12.76 6.11 6.58
N TYR A 31 11.76 6.91 6.23
CA TYR A 31 11.12 7.91 7.09
C TYR A 31 9.62 7.58 7.08
N LEU A 32 9.15 6.99 8.19
CA LEU A 32 7.81 6.44 8.30
C LEU A 32 6.86 7.50 8.88
N HIS A 33 5.75 7.77 8.18
CA HIS A 33 4.69 8.65 8.63
C HIS A 33 3.45 7.81 8.92
N ILE A 34 3.24 7.48 10.21
CA ILE A 34 2.20 6.55 10.66
C ILE A 34 1.03 7.38 11.18
N PHE A 35 -0.07 7.42 10.45
CA PHE A 35 -1.29 8.11 10.89
C PHE A 35 -2.18 7.11 11.62
N ALA A 36 -2.40 7.32 12.92
CA ALA A 36 -3.13 6.37 13.77
C ALA A 36 -4.10 7.07 14.74
N GLU A 37 -5.10 6.31 15.21
CA GLU A 37 -5.91 6.72 16.36
C GLU A 37 -5.04 6.73 17.63
N ASP A 38 -5.22 7.71 18.51
CA ASP A 38 -4.30 7.98 19.62
C ASP A 38 -4.08 6.77 20.54
N GLN A 39 -5.12 5.94 20.71
CA GLN A 39 -5.08 4.66 21.43
C GLN A 39 -4.04 3.65 20.90
N LEU A 40 -3.65 3.74 19.63
CA LEU A 40 -2.66 2.87 18.99
C LEU A 40 -1.23 3.43 19.08
N HIS A 41 -1.06 4.71 19.43
CA HIS A 41 0.26 5.39 19.33
C HIS A 41 1.31 4.76 20.24
N ALA A 42 0.93 4.46 21.49
CA ALA A 42 1.81 3.80 22.45
C ALA A 42 2.24 2.41 21.95
N SER A 43 1.30 1.61 21.43
CA SER A 43 1.58 0.26 20.92
C SER A 43 2.40 0.27 19.63
N PHE A 44 2.25 1.29 18.77
CA PHE A 44 3.13 1.49 17.62
C PHE A 44 4.57 1.83 18.05
N MET A 45 4.74 2.71 19.04
CA MET A 45 6.05 3.03 19.61
C MET A 45 6.68 1.79 20.25
N GLU A 46 5.97 1.11 21.15
CA GLU A 46 6.43 -0.13 21.80
C GLU A 46 6.85 -1.21 20.77
N ALA A 47 6.02 -1.46 19.76
CA ALA A 47 6.32 -2.46 18.73
C ALA A 47 7.58 -2.11 17.91
N LEU A 48 7.80 -0.83 17.56
CA LEU A 48 8.94 -0.40 16.76
C LEU A 48 10.23 -0.23 17.58
N GLU A 49 10.15 0.24 18.82
CA GLU A 49 11.29 0.32 19.74
C GLU A 49 11.75 -1.07 20.23
N SER A 50 10.87 -2.08 20.24
CA SER A 50 11.24 -3.47 20.56
C SER A 50 12.24 -4.11 19.58
N TRP A 51 12.43 -3.53 18.39
CA TRP A 51 13.30 -4.08 17.36
C TRP A 51 14.79 -3.86 17.68
N PRO A 52 15.71 -4.72 17.21
CA PRO A 52 17.14 -4.57 17.49
C PRO A 52 17.71 -3.23 17.00
N GLY A 53 18.62 -2.62 17.76
CA GLY A 53 19.18 -1.29 17.44
C GLY A 53 19.83 -1.14 16.04
N PHE A 54 20.33 -2.23 15.45
CA PHE A 54 20.82 -2.21 14.08
C PHE A 54 19.69 -1.99 13.05
N ILE A 55 18.46 -2.41 13.35
CA ILE A 55 17.25 -2.14 12.57
C ILE A 55 16.82 -0.68 12.74
N HIS A 56 16.87 -0.09 13.94
CA HIS A 56 16.58 1.34 14.16
C HIS A 56 17.45 2.27 13.29
N SER A 57 18.69 1.87 12.98
CA SER A 57 19.54 2.62 12.05
C SER A 57 18.94 2.76 10.64
N LYS A 58 18.17 1.77 10.17
CA LYS A 58 17.55 1.73 8.84
C LYS A 58 16.35 2.66 8.68
N PHE A 59 15.77 3.19 9.75
CA PHE A 59 14.60 4.06 9.64
C PHE A 59 14.62 5.26 10.59
N LYS A 60 13.60 6.10 10.48
CA LYS A 60 13.04 6.98 11.50
C LYS A 60 11.53 6.90 11.34
N TYR A 61 10.76 7.20 12.37
CA TYR A 61 9.31 7.26 12.28
C TYR A 61 8.76 8.46 13.02
N THR A 62 7.50 8.79 12.72
CA THR A 62 6.68 9.73 13.48
C THR A 62 5.26 9.21 13.44
N VAL A 63 4.62 9.11 14.60
CA VAL A 63 3.20 8.76 14.72
C VAL A 63 2.41 10.07 14.79
N TYR A 64 1.33 10.14 14.02
CA TYR A 64 0.49 11.32 13.87
C TYR A 64 -0.95 10.97 14.27
N THR A 65 -1.59 11.85 15.03
CA THR A 65 -3.05 11.80 15.25
C THR A 65 -3.78 11.99 13.92
N ILE A 66 -4.76 11.14 13.67
CA ILE A 66 -5.63 11.20 12.50
C ILE A 66 -6.47 12.49 12.55
N SER A 67 -6.32 13.30 11.50
CA SER A 67 -6.79 14.68 11.43
C SER A 67 -7.37 14.99 10.06
N PHE A 68 -8.59 15.53 10.09
CA PHE A 68 -9.36 15.99 8.94
C PHE A 68 -9.56 17.51 9.03
N PRO A 69 -9.90 18.20 7.94
CA PRO A 69 -10.41 19.57 8.01
C PRO A 69 -11.57 19.64 9.02
N SER A 70 -11.60 20.69 9.84
CA SER A 70 -12.62 20.86 10.89
C SER A 70 -14.03 20.91 10.32
N GLU A 71 -14.19 21.53 9.16
CA GLU A 71 -15.42 21.46 8.38
C GLU A 71 -15.59 20.05 7.77
N ASN A 72 -16.76 19.44 7.99
CA ASN A 72 -17.12 18.11 7.48
C ASN A 72 -16.25 16.94 7.98
N ALA A 73 -15.41 17.12 9.02
CA ALA A 73 -14.57 16.08 9.64
C ALA A 73 -15.30 14.74 9.90
N ALA A 74 -16.56 14.81 10.36
CA ALA A 74 -17.37 13.65 10.69
C ALA A 74 -17.90 12.88 9.47
N GLU A 75 -17.96 13.52 8.29
CA GLU A 75 -18.23 12.84 7.02
C GLU A 75 -16.95 12.18 6.51
N TRP A 76 -15.82 12.90 6.54
CA TRP A 76 -14.51 12.35 6.16
C TRP A 76 -14.12 11.10 6.97
N LYS A 77 -14.23 11.12 8.31
CA LYS A 77 -13.89 9.96 9.17
C LYS A 77 -14.75 8.70 8.88
N LYS A 78 -15.91 8.86 8.23
CA LYS A 78 -16.86 7.78 7.91
C LYS A 78 -16.82 7.32 6.43
N LEU A 79 -16.04 7.97 5.57
CA LEU A 79 -16.03 7.69 4.14
C LEU A 79 -15.42 6.31 3.84
N PHE A 80 -16.25 5.38 3.35
CA PHE A 80 -15.95 3.97 2.98
C PHE A 80 -15.44 3.05 4.11
N LYS A 81 -14.34 3.40 4.77
CA LYS A 81 -13.79 2.69 5.94
C LYS A 81 -13.25 3.71 6.95
N PRO A 82 -13.22 3.37 8.26
CA PRO A 82 -12.61 4.23 9.26
C PRO A 82 -11.24 4.70 8.79
N CYS A 83 -11.07 6.02 8.74
CA CYS A 83 -9.81 6.69 8.44
C CYS A 83 -9.24 6.56 7.02
N ALA A 84 -9.79 5.75 6.10
CA ALA A 84 -9.19 5.53 4.77
C ALA A 84 -8.94 6.85 4.01
N SER A 85 -9.93 7.75 4.06
CA SER A 85 -9.90 9.12 3.52
C SER A 85 -8.74 10.00 4.02
N GLN A 86 -8.04 9.64 5.11
CA GLN A 86 -6.89 10.37 5.63
C GLN A 86 -5.79 10.56 4.57
N ARG A 87 -5.64 9.59 3.64
CA ARG A 87 -4.64 9.68 2.55
C ARG A 87 -4.85 10.89 1.62
N LEU A 88 -6.11 11.37 1.49
CA LEU A 88 -6.43 12.57 0.70
C LEU A 88 -5.83 13.85 1.30
N PHE A 89 -5.58 13.88 2.61
CA PHE A 89 -5.16 15.07 3.34
C PHE A 89 -3.64 15.12 3.62
N LEU A 90 -2.90 14.06 3.27
CA LEU A 90 -1.44 14.00 3.39
C LEU A 90 -0.71 15.20 2.73
N PRO A 91 -1.13 15.74 1.56
CA PRO A 91 -0.50 16.93 0.98
C PRO A 91 -0.63 18.20 1.82
N LEU A 92 -1.71 18.29 2.61
CA LEU A 92 -2.03 19.47 3.44
C LEU A 92 -1.38 19.38 4.83
N ILE A 93 -1.13 18.17 5.33
CA ILE A 93 -0.51 17.91 6.63
C ILE A 93 1.02 17.85 6.51
N LEU A 94 1.56 17.04 5.59
CA LEU A 94 3.01 16.88 5.39
C LEU A 94 3.57 17.97 4.48
N LYS A 95 3.48 19.23 4.92
CA LYS A 95 3.84 20.42 4.15
C LYS A 95 5.31 20.42 3.72
N ASP A 96 6.20 20.02 4.62
CA ASP A 96 7.66 20.02 4.42
C ASP A 96 8.21 18.74 3.75
N VAL A 97 7.33 17.89 3.20
CA VAL A 97 7.71 16.66 2.49
C VAL A 97 7.29 16.76 1.02
N ASP A 98 8.25 16.67 0.10
CA ASP A 98 8.00 16.81 -1.35
C ASP A 98 7.36 15.58 -1.99
N SER A 99 7.73 14.37 -1.57
CA SER A 99 7.19 13.12 -2.09
C SER A 99 7.19 11.99 -1.07
N ILE A 100 6.16 11.15 -1.13
CA ILE A 100 5.98 9.95 -0.30
C ILE A 100 5.56 8.77 -1.18
N VAL A 101 5.86 7.56 -0.72
CA VAL A 101 5.06 6.37 -1.07
C VAL A 101 3.96 6.26 -0.02
N TYR A 102 2.69 6.25 -0.40
CA TYR A 102 1.59 5.83 0.47
C TYR A 102 1.28 4.34 0.24
N VAL A 103 0.93 3.63 1.31
CA VAL A 103 0.43 2.24 1.27
C VAL A 103 -0.73 2.03 2.24
N ASP A 104 -1.67 1.16 1.88
CA ASP A 104 -2.67 0.61 2.80
C ASP A 104 -2.00 -0.36 3.80
N SER A 105 -2.66 -0.70 4.93
CA SER A 105 -2.04 -1.51 5.99
C SER A 105 -1.79 -2.97 5.61
N ASP A 106 -2.62 -3.55 4.74
CA ASP A 106 -2.52 -4.93 4.24
C ASP A 106 -1.57 -5.05 3.03
N ILE A 107 -0.49 -4.28 3.02
CA ILE A 107 0.58 -4.32 2.02
C ILE A 107 1.81 -5.04 2.57
N LEU A 108 2.47 -5.87 1.77
CA LEU A 108 3.77 -6.49 2.07
C LEU A 108 4.76 -6.22 0.92
N PHE A 109 5.89 -5.60 1.24
CA PHE A 109 6.97 -5.34 0.30
C PHE A 109 7.82 -6.58 0.11
N LEU A 110 8.22 -6.83 -1.14
CA LEU A 110 9.18 -7.86 -1.54
C LEU A 110 10.33 -7.25 -2.39
N GLN A 111 10.14 -6.11 -3.11
CA GLN A 111 11.17 -5.46 -3.96
C GLN A 111 10.78 -4.04 -4.51
N PRO A 112 11.68 -3.27 -5.20
CA PRO A 112 11.40 -2.01 -5.97
C PRO A 112 11.29 -2.05 -7.56
N HIS A 113 10.38 -1.25 -8.19
CA HIS A 113 10.07 -0.82 -9.62
C HIS A 113 9.79 -1.85 -10.79
N GLU A 114 9.07 -1.63 -11.95
CA GLU A 114 7.90 -0.82 -12.46
C GLU A 114 7.42 -1.31 -13.90
N GLU A 115 6.22 -0.92 -14.44
CA GLU A 115 5.33 -1.48 -15.57
C GLU A 115 3.81 -1.15 -15.27
N PRO A 116 2.70 -1.45 -16.03
CA PRO A 116 1.30 -1.34 -15.49
C PRO A 116 0.19 -2.33 -16.00
N ARG A 117 -0.81 -2.82 -15.16
CA ARG A 117 -2.18 -3.32 -15.60
C ARG A 117 -3.22 -3.90 -14.56
N ILE A 118 -4.53 -3.90 -14.94
CA ILE A 118 -5.77 -4.56 -14.39
C ILE A 118 -6.51 -3.96 -13.16
N ALA A 119 -7.81 -3.63 -13.31
CA ALA A 119 -8.70 -3.15 -12.23
C ALA A 119 -10.24 -3.32 -12.48
N TRP A 120 -11.05 -3.00 -11.46
CA TRP A 120 -12.49 -3.35 -11.33
C TRP A 120 -13.52 -2.31 -11.84
N TYR A 121 -13.16 -1.03 -12.04
CA TYR A 121 -14.16 0.05 -12.16
C TYR A 121 -15.12 -0.10 -13.34
N SER A 122 -14.61 -0.63 -14.47
CA SER A 122 -15.33 -0.75 -15.75
C SER A 122 -16.60 -1.60 -15.72
N ARG A 123 -16.88 -2.33 -14.64
CA ARG A 123 -18.09 -3.15 -14.47
C ARG A 123 -19.17 -2.53 -13.57
N PHE A 124 -18.82 -1.60 -12.68
CA PHE A 124 -19.70 -1.21 -11.57
C PHE A 124 -19.73 0.29 -11.26
N ALA A 125 -18.72 1.06 -11.66
CA ALA A 125 -18.65 2.49 -11.35
C ALA A 125 -19.74 3.29 -12.09
N ARG A 126 -20.40 4.20 -11.36
CA ARG A 126 -21.43 5.12 -11.90
C ARG A 126 -20.98 6.58 -11.92
N HIS A 127 -19.68 6.82 -11.88
CA HIS A 127 -19.02 8.11 -11.90
C HIS A 127 -17.81 8.02 -12.84
N PRO A 128 -17.20 9.15 -13.27
CA PRO A 128 -15.97 9.13 -14.06
C PRO A 128 -14.83 8.43 -13.30
N PHE A 129 -14.00 7.69 -14.02
CA PHE A 129 -12.82 7.02 -13.47
C PHE A 129 -11.64 7.10 -14.45
N TYR A 130 -10.42 6.97 -13.94
CA TYR A 130 -9.21 7.11 -14.76
C TYR A 130 -9.04 5.93 -15.73
N GLY A 131 -8.59 6.22 -16.95
CA GLY A 131 -8.27 5.22 -17.97
C GLY A 131 -9.45 4.35 -18.38
N LYS A 132 -9.20 3.06 -18.64
CA LYS A 132 -10.24 2.08 -19.05
C LYS A 132 -10.76 1.21 -17.92
N THR A 133 -10.11 1.18 -16.76
CA THR A 133 -10.35 0.21 -15.68
C THR A 133 -10.42 0.83 -14.28
N GLY A 134 -10.17 2.13 -14.16
CA GLY A 134 -9.92 2.81 -12.89
C GLY A 134 -8.61 2.38 -12.22
N ILE A 135 -8.22 3.10 -11.17
CA ILE A 135 -7.04 2.80 -10.35
C ILE A 135 -7.43 2.26 -8.97
N ASN A 136 -6.52 1.47 -8.38
CA ASN A 136 -6.52 1.18 -6.95
C ASN A 136 -5.50 2.06 -6.23
N SER A 137 -5.86 2.55 -5.03
CA SER A 137 -5.07 3.52 -4.25
C SER A 137 -4.30 2.90 -3.07
N GLY A 138 -4.22 1.57 -2.99
CA GLY A 138 -3.54 0.88 -1.88
C GLY A 138 -2.01 0.90 -1.95
N VAL A 139 -1.46 1.34 -3.07
CA VAL A 139 -0.07 1.81 -3.22
C VAL A 139 -0.14 3.08 -4.07
N MET A 140 0.56 4.16 -3.68
CA MET A 140 0.61 5.40 -4.46
C MET A 140 1.96 6.10 -4.30
N LEU A 141 2.62 6.43 -5.42
CA LEU A 141 3.74 7.39 -5.41
C LEU A 141 3.15 8.79 -5.54
N MET A 142 3.23 9.59 -4.47
CA MET A 142 2.60 10.90 -4.39
C MET A 142 3.66 12.01 -4.42
N ASN A 143 3.61 12.88 -5.43
CA ASN A 143 4.41 14.11 -5.47
C ASN A 143 3.60 15.24 -4.80
N MET A 144 3.79 15.38 -3.49
CA MET A 144 3.01 16.27 -2.63
C MET A 144 3.12 17.73 -3.06
N THR A 145 4.31 18.17 -3.50
CA THR A 145 4.53 19.56 -3.94
C THR A 145 3.82 19.86 -5.26
N ARG A 146 3.78 18.92 -6.23
CA ARG A 146 2.90 19.05 -7.41
C ARG A 146 1.42 19.07 -7.00
N MET A 147 0.99 18.17 -6.11
CA MET A 147 -0.41 18.10 -5.66
C MET A 147 -0.88 19.38 -4.96
N ARG A 148 -0.03 20.01 -4.12
CA ARG A 148 -0.33 21.29 -3.45
C ARG A 148 -0.42 22.48 -4.41
N HIS A 149 0.42 22.51 -5.45
CA HIS A 149 0.60 23.69 -6.31
C HIS A 149 -0.20 23.64 -7.62
N MET A 150 -0.72 22.47 -8.01
CA MET A 150 -1.45 22.31 -9.26
C MET A 150 -2.93 22.69 -9.14
N PHE A 151 -3.43 23.36 -10.17
CA PHE A 151 -4.86 23.54 -10.41
C PHE A 151 -5.35 22.42 -11.31
N PHE A 152 -6.28 21.61 -10.81
CA PHE A 152 -6.83 20.45 -11.50
C PHE A 152 -8.13 20.81 -12.23
N LYS A 153 -8.25 20.31 -13.47
CA LYS A 153 -9.49 20.30 -14.24
C LYS A 153 -10.56 19.50 -13.48
N ASN A 154 -11.81 19.89 -13.63
CA ASN A 154 -12.96 19.26 -13.00
C ASN A 154 -14.20 19.53 -13.88
N ASP A 155 -15.33 18.90 -13.58
CA ASP A 155 -16.61 19.10 -14.27
C ASP A 155 -17.65 19.82 -13.36
N MET A 156 -17.18 20.59 -12.38
CA MET A 156 -18.00 21.37 -11.45
C MET A 156 -17.99 22.87 -11.80
N THR A 157 -16.88 23.35 -12.35
CA THR A 157 -16.66 24.75 -12.76
C THR A 157 -15.70 24.81 -13.94
N SER A 158 -15.67 25.94 -14.65
CA SER A 158 -14.79 26.18 -15.81
C SER A 158 -13.34 26.50 -15.43
N VAL A 159 -13.06 26.79 -14.15
CA VAL A 159 -11.71 27.05 -13.64
C VAL A 159 -11.09 25.80 -13.01
N GLY A 160 -9.76 25.70 -13.09
CA GLY A 160 -9.04 24.67 -12.33
C GLY A 160 -9.06 24.98 -10.83
N LEU A 161 -9.14 23.94 -10.00
CA LEU A 161 -9.20 24.04 -8.53
C LEU A 161 -7.99 23.35 -7.89
N ARG A 162 -7.52 23.85 -6.75
CA ARG A 162 -6.46 23.22 -5.94
C ARG A 162 -6.96 21.89 -5.36
N TRP A 163 -6.03 21.03 -4.95
CA TRP A 163 -6.35 19.73 -4.35
C TRP A 163 -7.39 19.82 -3.22
N GLU A 164 -7.22 20.74 -2.27
CA GLU A 164 -8.15 20.91 -1.14
C GLU A 164 -9.52 21.45 -1.54
N GLU A 165 -9.58 22.29 -2.58
CA GLU A 165 -10.82 22.88 -3.13
C GLU A 165 -11.67 21.85 -3.89
N LEU A 166 -11.08 20.75 -4.37
CA LEU A 166 -11.78 19.67 -5.09
C LEU A 166 -12.55 18.73 -4.16
N LEU A 167 -11.96 18.36 -3.02
CA LEU A 167 -12.35 17.13 -2.29
C LEU A 167 -13.81 17.16 -1.83
N MET A 168 -14.23 18.22 -1.13
CA MET A 168 -15.58 18.31 -0.56
C MET A 168 -16.66 18.54 -1.64
N PRO A 169 -16.48 19.44 -2.63
CA PRO A 169 -17.45 19.59 -3.72
C PRO A 169 -17.62 18.33 -4.57
N LEU A 170 -16.54 17.59 -4.87
CA LEU A 170 -16.64 16.30 -5.57
C LEU A 170 -17.40 15.27 -4.73
N LEU A 171 -17.10 15.16 -3.43
CA LEU A 171 -17.81 14.26 -2.52
C LEU A 171 -19.30 14.58 -2.43
N GLN A 172 -19.67 15.86 -2.35
CA GLN A 172 -21.07 16.28 -2.37
C GLN A 172 -21.75 15.95 -3.71
N LYS A 173 -21.11 16.27 -4.85
CA LYS A 173 -21.66 16.06 -6.20
C LYS A 173 -21.91 14.58 -6.51
N TYR A 174 -20.98 13.69 -6.16
CA TYR A 174 -21.06 12.26 -6.48
C TYR A 174 -21.51 11.40 -5.29
N LYS A 175 -22.06 11.99 -4.22
CA LYS A 175 -22.42 11.31 -2.95
C LYS A 175 -23.29 10.06 -3.09
N LEU A 176 -24.13 9.98 -4.13
CA LEU A 176 -25.02 8.84 -4.41
C LEU A 176 -24.38 7.76 -5.32
N ASN A 177 -23.21 8.05 -5.91
CA ASN A 177 -22.54 7.21 -6.90
C ASN A 177 -21.18 6.70 -6.40
N ILE A 178 -20.55 7.41 -5.46
CA ILE A 178 -19.34 6.99 -4.73
C ILE A 178 -19.64 5.71 -3.93
N THR A 179 -18.88 4.66 -4.21
CA THR A 179 -19.05 3.30 -3.65
C THR A 179 -17.81 2.86 -2.86
N TRP A 180 -16.62 3.25 -3.33
CA TRP A 180 -15.32 2.99 -2.71
C TRP A 180 -14.69 4.26 -2.11
N GLY A 181 -15.50 5.31 -1.93
CA GLY A 181 -15.18 6.47 -1.08
C GLY A 181 -14.07 7.35 -1.64
N ASP A 182 -12.96 7.38 -0.93
CA ASP A 182 -11.79 8.19 -1.23
C ASP A 182 -11.07 7.71 -2.50
N GLN A 183 -11.07 6.40 -2.78
CA GLN A 183 -10.55 5.87 -4.05
C GLN A 183 -11.35 6.37 -5.26
N ASP A 184 -12.64 6.68 -5.09
CA ASP A 184 -13.48 7.21 -6.17
C ASP A 184 -13.19 8.68 -6.44
N LEU A 185 -12.95 9.47 -5.38
CA LEU A 185 -12.51 10.86 -5.52
C LEU A 185 -11.18 10.94 -6.28
N LEU A 186 -10.22 10.06 -5.98
CA LEU A 186 -8.98 9.95 -6.75
C LEU A 186 -9.25 9.59 -8.22
N ASN A 187 -10.10 8.59 -8.48
CA ASN A 187 -10.47 8.17 -9.83
C ASN A 187 -11.16 9.28 -10.64
N ILE A 188 -12.02 10.10 -10.01
CA ILE A 188 -12.70 11.23 -10.64
C ILE A 188 -11.70 12.37 -10.94
N ILE A 189 -10.83 12.73 -9.98
CA ILE A 189 -9.81 13.77 -10.19
C ILE A 189 -8.89 13.39 -11.36
N PHE A 190 -8.36 12.17 -11.38
CA PHE A 190 -7.46 11.73 -12.45
C PHE A 190 -8.16 11.45 -13.78
N HIS A 191 -9.47 11.16 -13.80
CA HIS A 191 -10.25 11.11 -15.05
C HIS A 191 -10.15 12.44 -15.83
N HIS A 192 -10.28 13.57 -15.14
CA HIS A 192 -10.18 14.90 -15.75
C HIS A 192 -8.74 15.39 -15.93
N ASN A 193 -7.75 14.73 -15.30
CA ASN A 193 -6.34 15.12 -15.28
C ASN A 193 -5.42 13.90 -15.51
N PRO A 194 -5.55 13.18 -16.64
CA PRO A 194 -4.77 11.97 -16.88
C PRO A 194 -3.25 12.23 -16.97
N GLU A 195 -2.82 13.44 -17.32
CA GLU A 195 -1.42 13.86 -17.32
C GLU A 195 -0.79 13.99 -15.91
N CYS A 196 -1.60 13.87 -14.86
CA CYS A 196 -1.16 13.96 -13.46
C CYS A 196 -0.87 12.59 -12.83
N LEU A 197 -1.05 11.49 -13.56
CA LEU A 197 -0.92 10.13 -13.05
C LEU A 197 0.09 9.32 -13.87
N LEU A 198 0.83 8.45 -13.18
CA LEU A 198 1.65 7.40 -13.78
C LEU A 198 1.15 6.06 -13.24
N GLU A 199 0.80 5.14 -14.14
CA GLU A 199 0.39 3.78 -13.77
C GLU A 199 1.62 2.92 -13.47
N PHE A 200 1.51 2.07 -12.45
CA PHE A 200 2.56 1.14 -12.01
C PHE A 200 2.00 -0.31 -11.91
N PRO A 201 2.82 -1.36 -11.70
CA PRO A 201 2.45 -2.73 -12.12
C PRO A 201 1.36 -3.49 -11.37
N CYS A 202 0.90 -4.56 -12.02
CA CYS A 202 0.17 -5.63 -11.35
C CYS A 202 1.03 -6.41 -10.33
N GLN A 203 2.35 -6.57 -10.53
CA GLN A 203 3.26 -7.15 -9.51
C GLN A 203 3.66 -6.16 -8.40
N TRP A 204 3.22 -4.90 -8.53
CA TRP A 204 3.41 -3.80 -7.59
C TRP A 204 2.18 -3.47 -6.75
N ASN A 205 1.11 -4.21 -7.00
CA ASN A 205 -0.14 -4.15 -6.26
C ASN A 205 -0.81 -5.52 -6.42
N TYR A 206 -0.06 -6.59 -6.09
CA TYR A 206 -0.46 -7.94 -6.41
C TYR A 206 -1.53 -8.42 -5.43
N ARG A 207 -2.76 -8.38 -5.91
CA ARG A 207 -3.98 -8.75 -5.19
C ARG A 207 -4.41 -10.16 -5.59
N PRO A 208 -5.26 -10.87 -4.81
CA PRO A 208 -5.81 -12.17 -5.21
C PRO A 208 -6.53 -12.12 -6.55
N ASP A 209 -7.11 -10.96 -6.89
CA ASP A 209 -7.69 -10.64 -8.20
C ASP A 209 -6.76 -10.96 -9.39
N HIS A 210 -5.43 -11.05 -9.18
CA HIS A 210 -4.46 -11.40 -10.21
C HIS A 210 -4.21 -12.92 -10.39
N CYS A 211 -4.79 -13.77 -9.53
CA CYS A 211 -4.61 -15.23 -9.58
C CYS A 211 -5.85 -16.08 -9.23
N ILE A 212 -6.95 -15.51 -8.72
CA ILE A 212 -8.16 -16.26 -8.27
C ILE A 212 -8.83 -17.12 -9.37
N TYR A 213 -8.57 -16.84 -10.65
CA TYR A 213 -9.09 -17.58 -11.80
C TYR A 213 -7.96 -18.07 -12.73
N GLY A 214 -6.76 -18.26 -12.18
CA GLY A 214 -5.50 -18.34 -12.93
C GLY A 214 -4.81 -16.98 -13.00
N SER A 215 -3.51 -16.99 -13.32
CA SER A 215 -2.70 -15.77 -13.43
C SER A 215 -3.20 -14.86 -14.56
N ASN A 216 -3.16 -13.56 -14.32
CA ASN A 216 -3.41 -12.53 -15.34
C ASN A 216 -2.37 -11.38 -15.32
N CYS A 217 -1.25 -11.58 -14.63
CA CYS A 217 -0.21 -10.57 -14.41
C CYS A 217 1.14 -11.02 -15.00
N MET A 218 1.33 -10.83 -16.31
CA MET A 218 2.53 -11.29 -17.04
C MET A 218 3.85 -10.86 -16.39
N SER A 219 3.92 -9.61 -15.92
CA SER A 219 5.12 -9.05 -15.30
C SER A 219 5.39 -9.59 -13.87
N ALA A 220 4.42 -10.24 -13.22
CA ALA A 220 4.68 -11.10 -12.05
C ALA A 220 5.19 -12.49 -12.47
N GLU A 221 4.74 -13.03 -13.61
CA GLU A 221 5.26 -14.29 -14.15
C GLU A 221 6.73 -14.15 -14.58
N GLU A 222 7.07 -13.03 -15.22
CA GLU A 222 8.43 -12.72 -15.70
C GLU A 222 9.41 -12.42 -14.55
N GLU A 223 9.03 -11.59 -13.57
CA GLU A 223 9.97 -11.08 -12.55
C GLU A 223 9.63 -11.43 -11.09
N GLY A 224 8.47 -12.06 -10.83
CA GLY A 224 7.93 -12.36 -9.49
C GLY A 224 7.11 -11.20 -8.90
N ILE A 225 6.56 -11.39 -7.69
CA ILE A 225 5.77 -10.36 -6.99
C ILE A 225 6.69 -9.39 -6.24
N TYR A 226 6.49 -8.08 -6.38
CA TYR A 226 7.32 -7.04 -5.75
C TYR A 226 6.60 -6.37 -4.57
N ILE A 227 5.28 -6.22 -4.66
CA ILE A 227 4.41 -5.82 -3.55
C ILE A 227 3.16 -6.70 -3.60
N LEU A 228 2.90 -7.38 -2.48
CA LEU A 228 1.70 -8.19 -2.26
C LEU A 228 0.66 -7.36 -1.48
N HIS A 229 -0.62 -7.52 -1.81
CA HIS A 229 -1.71 -6.76 -1.20
C HIS A 229 -2.82 -7.71 -0.73
N GLY A 230 -3.00 -7.81 0.59
CA GLY A 230 -3.96 -8.68 1.28
C GLY A 230 -5.41 -8.20 1.24
N ASN A 231 -5.80 -7.45 0.21
CA ASN A 231 -7.13 -6.82 0.13
C ASN A 231 -8.25 -7.84 0.32
N ARG A 232 -9.37 -7.37 0.89
CA ARG A 232 -10.50 -8.20 1.36
C ARG A 232 -10.19 -9.02 2.63
N GLY A 233 -9.02 -8.84 3.26
CA GLY A 233 -8.64 -9.49 4.53
C GLY A 233 -8.09 -10.90 4.38
N VAL A 234 -7.49 -11.22 3.23
CA VAL A 234 -7.07 -12.59 2.89
C VAL A 234 -5.87 -13.11 3.68
N TYR A 235 -5.16 -12.24 4.40
CA TYR A 235 -4.16 -12.65 5.40
C TYR A 235 -4.81 -13.29 6.64
N HIS A 236 -6.08 -12.97 6.92
CA HIS A 236 -6.75 -13.36 8.15
C HIS A 236 -7.72 -14.53 7.95
N ASP A 237 -8.33 -14.67 6.77
CA ASP A 237 -9.24 -15.78 6.46
C ASP A 237 -8.55 -17.04 5.88
N HIS A 238 -9.31 -17.90 5.20
CA HIS A 238 -8.83 -19.14 4.55
C HIS A 238 -9.09 -19.17 3.03
N LYS A 239 -9.51 -18.05 2.42
CA LYS A 239 -9.89 -18.00 1.00
C LYS A 239 -8.68 -18.03 0.08
N GLN A 240 -7.54 -17.50 0.51
CA GLN A 240 -6.30 -17.41 -0.27
C GLN A 240 -5.08 -17.79 0.61
N PRO A 241 -4.90 -19.08 0.95
CA PRO A 241 -3.86 -19.50 1.88
C PRO A 241 -2.45 -19.10 1.42
N ALA A 242 -2.18 -18.98 0.12
CA ALA A 242 -0.89 -18.47 -0.39
C ALA A 242 -0.58 -17.02 0.06
N PHE A 243 -1.59 -16.14 0.17
CA PHE A 243 -1.40 -14.78 0.68
C PHE A 243 -1.11 -14.80 2.19
N LYS A 244 -1.84 -15.65 2.92
CA LYS A 244 -1.68 -15.85 4.36
C LYS A 244 -0.32 -16.44 4.72
N ALA A 245 0.20 -17.37 3.93
CA ALA A 245 1.54 -17.94 4.11
C ALA A 245 2.63 -16.86 4.10
N VAL A 246 2.63 -15.96 3.10
CA VAL A 246 3.61 -14.85 3.02
C VAL A 246 3.48 -13.88 4.20
N TYR A 247 2.25 -13.52 4.59
CA TYR A 247 1.99 -12.68 5.76
C TYR A 247 2.53 -13.32 7.04
N GLU A 248 2.16 -14.59 7.30
CA GLU A 248 2.59 -15.33 8.48
C GLU A 248 4.11 -15.51 8.55
N ALA A 249 4.77 -15.78 7.42
CA ALA A 249 6.22 -15.93 7.37
C ALA A 249 6.95 -14.62 7.71
N ILE A 250 6.55 -13.50 7.10
CA ILE A 250 7.11 -12.17 7.42
C ILE A 250 6.78 -11.77 8.87
N ARG A 251 5.56 -12.07 9.36
CA ARG A 251 5.13 -11.79 10.73
C ARG A 251 5.97 -12.56 11.77
N LYS A 252 6.29 -13.82 11.51
CA LYS A 252 7.09 -14.69 12.40
C LYS A 252 8.60 -14.48 12.33
N TYR A 253 9.16 -14.05 11.18
CA TYR A 253 10.61 -13.92 11.00
C TYR A 253 11.27 -12.99 12.04
N SER A 254 12.34 -13.46 12.70
CA SER A 254 13.07 -12.68 13.71
C SER A 254 14.22 -11.90 13.10
N PHE A 255 14.30 -10.58 13.33
CA PHE A 255 15.39 -9.75 12.83
C PHE A 255 16.76 -10.24 13.35
N GLY A 256 17.65 -10.60 12.42
CA GLY A 256 19.00 -11.11 12.73
C GLY A 256 19.13 -12.62 12.62
N ALA A 257 18.03 -13.36 12.43
CA ALA A 257 18.08 -14.72 11.94
C ALA A 257 18.49 -14.75 10.45
N ASP A 258 18.98 -15.89 9.97
CA ASP A 258 19.26 -16.07 8.53
C ASP A 258 17.95 -16.12 7.73
N PRO A 259 17.72 -15.20 6.77
CA PRO A 259 16.43 -15.08 6.12
C PRO A 259 16.20 -16.12 5.01
N VAL A 260 17.20 -16.91 4.63
CA VAL A 260 16.99 -18.07 3.74
C VAL A 260 16.28 -19.15 4.56
N THR A 261 16.98 -19.68 5.57
CA THR A 261 16.51 -20.79 6.40
C THR A 261 15.34 -20.45 7.34
N THR A 262 15.09 -19.17 7.66
CA THR A 262 14.03 -18.75 8.59
C THR A 262 12.92 -17.87 7.98
N LEU A 263 12.95 -17.61 6.67
CA LEU A 263 11.88 -16.90 5.96
C LEU A 263 11.59 -17.45 4.55
N LEU A 264 12.61 -17.77 3.74
CA LEU A 264 12.40 -18.28 2.39
C LEU A 264 12.00 -19.76 2.39
N ASP A 265 12.86 -20.63 2.91
CA ASP A 265 12.69 -22.09 2.80
C ASP A 265 11.38 -22.58 3.48
N PRO A 266 11.02 -22.10 4.70
CA PRO A 266 9.75 -22.49 5.32
C PRO A 266 8.51 -21.93 4.61
N LEU A 267 8.66 -20.80 3.90
CA LEU A 267 7.58 -20.23 3.09
C LEU A 267 7.38 -21.03 1.80
N GLU A 268 8.44 -21.52 1.16
CA GLU A 268 8.32 -22.40 -0.01
C GLU A 268 7.69 -23.74 0.35
N GLU A 269 8.00 -24.31 1.54
CA GLU A 269 7.33 -25.52 2.05
C GLU A 269 5.83 -25.28 2.33
N GLU A 270 5.48 -24.26 3.12
CA GLU A 270 4.08 -23.90 3.43
C GLU A 270 3.28 -23.64 2.16
N LEU A 271 3.87 -22.96 1.17
CA LEU A 271 3.21 -22.62 -0.09
C LEU A 271 2.82 -23.85 -0.93
N LEU A 272 3.57 -24.96 -0.87
CA LEU A 272 3.21 -26.20 -1.58
C LEU A 272 1.87 -26.77 -1.11
N THR A 273 1.49 -26.57 0.16
CA THR A 273 0.18 -26.99 0.70
C THR A 273 -0.99 -26.23 0.06
N THR A 274 -0.75 -25.01 -0.43
CA THR A 274 -1.77 -24.07 -0.92
C THR A 274 -2.25 -24.35 -2.35
N THR A 275 -1.58 -25.28 -3.05
CA THR A 275 -1.76 -25.68 -4.47
C THR A 275 -3.14 -26.21 -4.83
N HIS A 276 -4.01 -26.46 -3.84
CA HIS A 276 -5.44 -26.70 -4.06
C HIS A 276 -6.19 -25.45 -4.57
N THR A 277 -5.65 -24.24 -4.39
CA THR A 277 -6.18 -22.97 -4.93
C THR A 277 -5.46 -22.52 -6.20
N TYR A 278 -6.11 -21.70 -7.04
CA TYR A 278 -5.46 -21.14 -8.23
C TYR A 278 -4.22 -20.30 -7.90
N CYS A 279 -4.29 -19.43 -6.89
CA CYS A 279 -3.14 -18.64 -6.42
C CYS A 279 -2.01 -19.52 -5.88
N GLY A 280 -2.32 -20.63 -5.20
CA GLY A 280 -1.32 -21.59 -4.75
C GLY A 280 -0.68 -22.41 -5.88
N LYS A 281 -1.38 -22.66 -7.00
CA LYS A 281 -0.75 -23.24 -8.20
C LYS A 281 0.31 -22.32 -8.83
N THR A 282 0.20 -21.02 -8.57
CA THR A 282 1.19 -20.00 -8.96
C THR A 282 2.12 -19.62 -7.80
N HIS A 283 2.33 -20.50 -6.81
CA HIS A 283 3.10 -20.18 -5.59
C HIS A 283 4.52 -19.66 -5.85
N SER A 284 5.20 -20.15 -6.89
CA SER A 284 6.56 -19.69 -7.26
C SER A 284 6.64 -18.19 -7.54
N LEU A 285 5.55 -17.52 -7.92
CA LEU A 285 5.53 -16.07 -8.14
C LEU A 285 5.76 -15.28 -6.84
N PHE A 286 5.36 -15.84 -5.70
CA PHE A 286 5.45 -15.20 -4.38
C PHE A 286 6.89 -15.21 -3.84
N THR A 287 7.69 -16.25 -4.14
CA THR A 287 9.06 -16.38 -3.65
C THR A 287 10.14 -16.03 -4.67
N LYS A 288 9.86 -16.14 -5.98
CA LYS A 288 10.78 -15.81 -7.09
C LYS A 288 11.50 -14.47 -6.94
N ARG A 289 10.81 -13.44 -6.44
CA ARG A 289 11.42 -12.11 -6.22
C ARG A 289 12.01 -11.95 -4.81
N LEU A 290 11.38 -12.52 -3.79
CA LEU A 290 11.89 -12.59 -2.43
C LEU A 290 13.30 -13.21 -2.37
N ALA A 291 13.51 -14.36 -3.03
CA ALA A 291 14.80 -15.05 -3.08
C ALA A 291 15.92 -14.15 -3.68
N ARG A 292 15.60 -13.40 -4.74
CA ARG A 292 16.52 -12.40 -5.32
C ARG A 292 16.83 -11.27 -4.34
N SER A 293 15.82 -10.70 -3.69
CA SER A 293 15.99 -9.64 -2.68
C SER A 293 16.85 -10.07 -1.50
N LEU A 294 16.70 -11.32 -1.03
CA LEU A 294 17.50 -11.88 0.06
C LEU A 294 18.96 -12.09 -0.34
N ALA A 295 19.22 -12.60 -1.55
CA ALA A 295 20.57 -12.73 -2.08
C ALA A 295 21.30 -11.38 -2.14
N ASP A 296 20.63 -10.30 -2.58
CA ASP A 296 21.22 -8.96 -2.62
C ASP A 296 21.44 -8.36 -1.22
N VAL A 297 20.51 -8.55 -0.28
CA VAL A 297 20.69 -8.12 1.13
C VAL A 297 21.90 -8.82 1.77
N SER A 298 22.06 -10.13 1.57
CA SER A 298 23.21 -10.89 2.08
C SER A 298 24.53 -10.45 1.43
N ARG A 299 24.53 -10.15 0.13
CA ARG A 299 25.70 -9.57 -0.56
C ARG A 299 26.08 -8.20 0.02
N MET A 300 25.10 -7.32 0.28
CA MET A 300 25.36 -6.02 0.89
C MET A 300 25.92 -6.15 2.32
N ALA A 301 25.41 -7.09 3.12
CA ALA A 301 25.92 -7.37 4.47
C ALA A 301 27.36 -7.92 4.49
N ALA A 302 27.80 -8.56 3.40
CA ALA A 302 29.17 -9.04 3.22
C ALA A 302 30.16 -7.96 2.75
N HIS A 303 29.70 -6.94 2.01
CA HIS A 303 30.54 -5.84 1.50
C HIS A 303 30.57 -4.60 2.42
N GLY A 304 29.78 -4.61 3.50
CA GLY A 304 29.71 -3.54 4.51
C GLY A 304 30.50 -3.85 5.79
N ARG A 305 31.62 -4.58 5.69
CA ARG A 305 32.55 -4.93 6.78
C ARG A 305 33.97 -4.51 6.44
#